data_AF-A0A9W9BFG3-F1
#
_entry.id   AF-A0A9W9BFG3-F1
#
_cell.length_a   1.000
_cell.length_b   1.000
_cell.length_c   1.000
_cell.angle_alpha   90.00
_cell.angle_beta   90.00
_cell.angle_gamma   90.00
#
_symmetry.space_group_name_H-M   'P 1'
#
loop_
_entity.id
_entity.type
_entity.pdbx_description
1 polymer ?
#
loop_
_entity_poly.entity_id
_entity_poly.type
_entity_poly.pdbx_seq_one_letter_code
_entity_poly.pdbx_strand_id
1 'polypeptide(L)'
;MARRSQPSTNSSPTSFYTSKEEESELTAKSTTASTPVKGQPCPYREARELPHELKEHCQIFLEEQLYTCAINLLNSILGSGVSRKSPSSKSAAIPPPSHLALLSTIAVHPLHTTRVDKPEHLDVSSLALGYLRNVLTVVGPLHADFRTAFQFRSIPRWKSRAGHIGHGSDSDMSDDDSKGRHDSLRGKIANEGGVWVKGQDFWSTVGWAFHCCSLMPHRWRYWKAWLEFMLDVLDADWAERERRDKEDHEANGQVGDEPTMWRAESMIIMYMEQKDGRHSGPKAIMKALLAYNGSVSSSSFQEIFDREHKGPRQRGKKRKRDAVLDLANDQFGDYFDEDDSISSGVSEPPTPQKQRTKASTSGVSSGVSAGMVESIHLRMRLFRLLSAATHTLSSRRELDRLYEDFATSIKVLPLDMFALFVSQRENPLLPETHVTLTKELFHRLLPSSFKDPRKADKEGHSEGSLTKPMLEECYVCHPANTVGLEDNAKLSLVVESAIQLLWNFDMVEYTDSFKAAVEKGIDAREKKAQRKRTGPRKADAGDSHAHNVMNASTERIRTLVEMLKISAS
;
A
#
# COMPACT_ATOMS: atom_id res chain seq x y z
N MET A 1 37.60 -51.01 -62.14
CA MET A 1 38.23 -52.10 -61.34
C MET A 1 38.53 -51.51 -59.97
N ALA A 2 38.23 -52.12 -58.81
CA ALA A 2 37.60 -53.42 -58.51
C ALA A 2 36.60 -53.32 -57.33
N ARG A 3 35.96 -54.44 -56.95
CA ARG A 3 35.04 -54.59 -55.77
C ARG A 3 35.87 -54.68 -54.46
N ARG A 4 35.35 -54.73 -53.22
CA ARG A 4 34.04 -55.04 -52.56
C ARG A 4 34.06 -54.29 -51.17
N SER A 5 33.09 -54.18 -50.25
CA SER A 5 31.82 -54.86 -49.90
C SER A 5 30.84 -53.89 -49.18
N GLN A 6 29.82 -54.41 -48.50
CA GLN A 6 28.93 -53.71 -47.53
C GLN A 6 28.97 -54.42 -46.14
N PRO A 7 28.46 -53.81 -45.05
CA PRO A 7 28.43 -54.42 -43.71
C PRO A 7 27.32 -55.48 -43.53
N SER A 8 27.41 -56.27 -42.46
CA SER A 8 26.45 -57.31 -42.06
C SER A 8 25.83 -57.04 -40.68
N THR A 9 24.65 -57.61 -40.43
CA THR A 9 23.75 -57.27 -39.31
C THR A 9 23.61 -58.35 -38.24
N ASN A 10 23.10 -57.95 -37.06
CA ASN A 10 22.47 -58.75 -35.99
C ASN A 10 23.33 -59.78 -35.21
N SER A 11 23.41 -59.63 -33.88
CA SER A 11 22.70 -60.52 -32.91
C SER A 11 23.01 -60.15 -31.45
N SER A 12 22.20 -60.69 -30.52
CA SER A 12 22.14 -60.46 -29.07
C SER A 12 23.41 -60.77 -28.27
N PRO A 13 23.39 -60.44 -26.95
CA PRO A 13 23.51 -61.53 -25.98
C PRO A 13 22.45 -61.48 -24.87
N THR A 14 21.85 -62.63 -24.58
CA THR A 14 21.13 -62.92 -23.33
C THR A 14 22.00 -63.80 -22.45
N SER A 15 22.11 -63.49 -21.16
CA SER A 15 22.63 -64.41 -20.14
C SER A 15 21.60 -64.55 -19.01
N PHE A 16 20.85 -65.65 -19.03
CA PHE A 16 19.87 -65.97 -18.01
C PHE A 16 20.55 -66.58 -16.77
N TYR A 17 20.01 -66.29 -15.58
CA TYR A 17 19.53 -67.40 -14.75
C TYR A 17 18.30 -66.97 -13.94
N THR A 18 17.47 -67.95 -13.57
CA THR A 18 16.14 -67.75 -12.97
C THR A 18 16.01 -68.48 -11.64
N SER A 19 15.14 -67.98 -10.77
CA SER A 19 14.42 -68.78 -9.77
C SER A 19 13.01 -68.20 -9.65
N LYS A 20 11.99 -69.07 -9.63
CA LYS A 20 10.58 -68.71 -9.73
C LYS A 20 9.73 -69.75 -9.01
N GLU A 21 8.88 -69.29 -8.09
CA GLU A 21 7.76 -69.98 -7.42
C GLU A 21 7.03 -68.79 -6.71
N GLU A 22 5.83 -68.32 -7.11
CA GLU A 22 4.52 -68.98 -7.15
C GLU A 22 4.14 -69.57 -5.78
N GLU A 23 3.00 -69.31 -5.15
CA GLU A 23 1.95 -68.28 -5.20
C GLU A 23 0.99 -68.71 -4.06
N SER A 24 0.61 -67.84 -3.12
CA SER A 24 -0.47 -68.18 -2.17
C SER A 24 -1.10 -66.93 -1.53
N GLU A 25 -2.36 -66.70 -1.91
CA GLU A 25 -3.50 -66.06 -1.23
C GLU A 25 -3.34 -65.13 0.00
N LEU A 26 -4.16 -64.07 -0.04
CA LEU A 26 -4.88 -63.43 1.08
C LEU A 26 -4.08 -62.81 2.25
N THR A 27 -3.88 -61.48 2.20
CA THR A 27 -4.45 -60.54 3.21
C THR A 27 -4.32 -59.08 2.76
N ALA A 28 -5.17 -58.19 3.32
CA ALA A 28 -5.32 -56.82 2.83
C ALA A 28 -4.35 -55.79 3.45
N LYS A 29 -3.90 -54.84 2.64
CA LYS A 29 -3.59 -53.43 3.01
C LYS A 29 -3.53 -52.56 1.75
N SER A 30 -4.53 -51.69 1.57
CA SER A 30 -4.56 -50.76 0.44
C SER A 30 -3.43 -49.73 0.54
N THR A 31 -2.57 -49.68 -0.46
CA THR A 31 -1.57 -48.61 -0.64
C THR A 31 -2.01 -47.74 -1.82
N THR A 32 -3.10 -47.01 -1.61
CA THR A 32 -3.65 -46.06 -2.58
C THR A 32 -2.71 -44.86 -2.71
N ALA A 33 -1.70 -44.99 -3.59
CA ALA A 33 -0.82 -43.89 -3.95
C ALA A 33 -1.61 -42.88 -4.79
N SER A 34 -2.07 -41.80 -4.14
CA SER A 34 -2.74 -40.69 -4.83
C SER A 34 -1.79 -40.06 -5.84
N THR A 35 -2.13 -40.18 -7.13
CA THR A 35 -1.44 -39.47 -8.21
C THR A 35 -1.40 -37.97 -7.90
N PRO A 36 -0.25 -37.30 -7.97
CA PRO A 36 -0.20 -35.87 -7.71
C PRO A 36 -0.98 -35.13 -8.80
N VAL A 37 -2.07 -34.47 -8.38
CA VAL A 37 -2.74 -33.44 -9.19
C VAL A 37 -1.70 -32.40 -9.55
N LYS A 38 -1.62 -32.02 -10.84
CA LYS A 38 -0.68 -31.01 -11.33
C LYS A 38 -1.18 -29.59 -11.04
N GLY A 39 -1.49 -29.31 -9.77
CA GLY A 39 -1.65 -27.94 -9.29
C GLY A 39 -0.35 -27.15 -9.49
N GLN A 40 -0.45 -25.83 -9.53
CA GLN A 40 0.75 -24.98 -9.60
C GLN A 40 1.56 -25.16 -8.31
N PRO A 41 2.87 -25.49 -8.39
CA PRO A 41 3.67 -25.73 -7.20
C PRO A 41 3.70 -24.45 -6.34
N CYS A 42 3.36 -24.58 -5.06
CA CYS A 42 3.33 -23.47 -4.12
C CYS A 42 4.67 -22.71 -4.18
N PRO A 43 4.68 -21.39 -4.44
CA PRO A 43 5.92 -20.63 -4.65
C PRO A 43 6.71 -20.42 -3.35
N TYR A 44 6.09 -20.69 -2.20
CA TYR A 44 6.62 -20.41 -0.88
C TYR A 44 7.11 -21.66 -0.16
N ARG A 45 8.14 -21.51 0.68
CA ARG A 45 8.55 -22.56 1.61
C ARG A 45 7.60 -22.61 2.79
N GLU A 46 7.39 -23.80 3.34
CA GLU A 46 6.83 -23.97 4.68
C GLU A 46 7.68 -23.22 5.71
N ALA A 47 7.03 -22.65 6.72
CA ALA A 47 7.68 -22.08 7.88
C ALA A 47 7.76 -23.06 9.04
N ARG A 48 8.66 -22.79 9.98
CA ARG A 48 8.69 -23.36 11.33
C ARG A 48 9.17 -22.31 12.31
N GLU A 49 8.87 -22.49 13.59
CA GLU A 49 9.39 -21.60 14.64
C GLU A 49 10.94 -21.67 14.73
N LEU A 50 11.54 -20.60 15.28
CA LEU A 50 12.92 -20.63 15.74
C LEU A 50 13.11 -21.66 16.88
N PRO A 51 14.20 -22.45 16.88
CA PRO A 51 14.65 -23.17 18.08
C PRO A 51 14.76 -22.24 19.29
N HIS A 52 14.47 -22.76 20.49
CA HIS A 52 14.33 -21.99 21.73
C HIS A 52 15.51 -21.04 21.97
N GLU A 53 16.73 -21.57 21.87
CA GLU A 53 17.97 -20.85 22.12
C GLU A 53 18.17 -19.73 21.09
N LEU A 54 17.79 -19.95 19.83
CA LEU A 54 17.87 -18.92 18.79
C LEU A 54 16.76 -17.86 18.94
N LYS A 55 15.56 -18.26 19.42
CA LYS A 55 14.46 -17.36 19.76
C LYS A 55 14.85 -16.43 20.91
N GLU A 56 15.43 -16.97 21.98
CA GLU A 56 15.96 -16.21 23.13
C GLU A 56 17.07 -15.23 22.74
N HIS A 57 18.10 -15.68 22.00
CA HIS A 57 19.16 -14.78 21.53
C HIS A 57 18.61 -13.65 20.63
N CYS A 58 17.64 -13.96 19.76
CA CYS A 58 16.96 -12.94 18.96
C CYS A 58 16.15 -11.97 19.83
N GLN A 59 15.41 -12.46 20.83
CA GLN A 59 14.66 -11.62 21.78
C GLN A 59 15.60 -10.68 22.55
N ILE A 60 16.68 -11.20 23.13
CA ILE A 60 17.66 -10.40 23.87
C ILE A 60 18.24 -9.30 22.97
N PHE A 61 18.66 -9.62 21.75
CA PHE A 61 19.17 -8.60 20.81
C PHE A 61 18.11 -7.58 20.37
N LEU A 62 16.82 -7.93 20.36
CA LEU A 62 15.73 -6.99 20.04
C LEU A 62 15.32 -6.12 21.24
N GLU A 63 15.40 -6.63 22.47
CA GLU A 63 15.11 -5.87 23.69
C GLU A 63 16.27 -4.92 24.05
N GLU A 64 17.52 -5.38 23.96
CA GLU A 64 18.75 -4.57 24.18
C GLU A 64 19.08 -3.62 23.00
N GLN A 65 18.18 -3.47 22.02
CA GLN A 65 18.31 -2.58 20.86
C GLN A 65 19.52 -2.87 19.95
N LEU A 66 20.11 -4.07 20.06
CA LEU A 66 21.18 -4.61 19.21
C LEU A 66 20.62 -5.09 17.86
N TYR A 67 19.77 -4.27 17.23
CA TYR A 67 18.95 -4.61 16.06
C TYR A 67 19.77 -5.16 14.88
N THR A 68 20.94 -4.59 14.62
CA THR A 68 21.86 -5.07 13.57
C THR A 68 22.29 -6.52 13.80
N CYS A 69 22.55 -6.92 15.05
CA CYS A 69 22.91 -8.30 15.41
C CYS A 69 21.70 -9.23 15.24
N ALA A 70 20.53 -8.83 15.73
CA ALA A 70 19.28 -9.59 15.56
C ALA A 70 18.95 -9.83 14.07
N ILE A 71 18.97 -8.77 13.25
CA ILE A 71 18.60 -8.83 11.83
C ILE A 71 19.62 -9.65 11.03
N ASN A 72 20.91 -9.57 11.35
CA ASN A 72 21.93 -10.39 10.67
C ASN A 72 21.81 -11.88 11.04
N LEU A 73 21.52 -12.20 12.30
CA LEU A 73 21.23 -13.58 12.74
C LEU A 73 19.98 -14.13 12.03
N LEU A 74 18.88 -13.36 12.03
CA LEU A 74 17.63 -13.73 11.37
C LEU A 74 17.77 -13.93 9.85
N ASN A 75 18.49 -13.05 9.15
CA ASN A 75 18.81 -13.26 7.72
C ASN A 75 19.64 -14.53 7.49
N SER A 76 20.61 -14.81 8.35
CA SER A 76 21.47 -16.01 8.25
C SER A 76 20.66 -17.30 8.44
N ILE A 77 19.70 -17.28 9.36
CA ILE A 77 18.77 -18.40 9.61
C ILE A 77 17.81 -18.58 8.42
N LEU A 78 17.19 -17.50 7.93
CA LEU A 78 16.27 -17.54 6.79
C LEU A 78 16.97 -17.98 5.48
N GLY A 79 18.21 -17.56 5.27
CA GLY A 79 19.04 -17.98 4.14
C GLY A 79 19.52 -19.44 4.20
N SER A 80 19.39 -20.10 5.35
CA SER A 80 19.90 -21.46 5.54
C SER A 80 19.18 -22.47 4.63
N GLY A 81 19.95 -23.11 3.74
CA GLY A 81 19.39 -24.03 2.74
C GLY A 81 18.67 -23.38 1.56
N VAL A 82 18.82 -22.07 1.33
CA VAL A 82 18.31 -21.43 0.09
C VAL A 82 19.08 -21.93 -1.15
N SER A 83 20.40 -22.12 -1.03
CA SER A 83 21.34 -22.45 -2.14
C SER A 83 21.20 -23.83 -2.83
N ARG A 84 20.09 -24.57 -2.65
CA ARG A 84 19.89 -25.88 -3.31
C ARG A 84 19.14 -25.73 -4.63
N LYS A 85 19.65 -26.40 -5.68
CA LYS A 85 19.08 -26.37 -7.05
C LYS A 85 17.69 -27.00 -7.19
N SER A 86 17.29 -27.83 -6.22
CA SER A 86 15.89 -28.16 -5.96
C SER A 86 15.42 -27.34 -4.76
N PRO A 87 14.19 -26.80 -4.73
CA PRO A 87 13.62 -26.33 -3.48
C PRO A 87 13.70 -27.48 -2.48
N SER A 88 14.38 -27.26 -1.35
CA SER A 88 14.43 -28.27 -0.30
C SER A 88 13.17 -28.18 0.53
N SER A 89 12.47 -29.30 0.71
CA SER A 89 11.33 -29.50 1.62
C SER A 89 11.70 -29.38 3.11
N LYS A 90 12.72 -28.58 3.43
CA LYS A 90 13.07 -28.19 4.80
C LYS A 90 12.49 -26.81 5.05
N SER A 91 11.54 -26.74 5.97
CA SER A 91 10.89 -25.51 6.38
C SER A 91 11.89 -24.47 6.90
N ALA A 92 11.70 -23.22 6.48
CA ALA A 92 12.53 -22.11 6.91
C ALA A 92 12.14 -21.69 8.33
N ALA A 93 13.13 -21.45 9.19
CA ALA A 93 12.86 -21.04 10.56
C ALA A 93 12.63 -19.53 10.63
N ILE A 94 11.49 -19.11 11.18
CA ILE A 94 11.05 -17.71 11.26
C ILE A 94 10.85 -17.27 12.72
N PRO A 95 11.08 -15.99 13.04
CA PRO A 95 10.83 -15.47 14.37
C PRO A 95 9.33 -15.25 14.63
N PRO A 96 8.92 -15.14 15.91
CA PRO A 96 7.53 -14.85 16.28
C PRO A 96 6.94 -13.60 15.61
N PRO A 97 5.60 -13.53 15.39
CA PRO A 97 4.93 -12.38 14.80
C PRO A 97 5.23 -11.04 15.48
N SER A 98 5.49 -11.04 16.79
CA SER A 98 5.90 -9.85 17.57
C SER A 98 7.25 -9.27 17.13
N HIS A 99 8.20 -10.12 16.72
CA HIS A 99 9.50 -9.69 16.21
C HIS A 99 9.35 -9.07 14.81
N LEU A 100 8.51 -9.66 13.96
CA LEU A 100 8.15 -9.10 12.64
C LEU A 100 7.44 -7.73 12.80
N ALA A 101 6.53 -7.62 13.77
CA ALA A 101 5.83 -6.39 14.13
C ALA A 101 6.79 -5.27 14.57
N LEU A 102 7.79 -5.60 15.40
CA LEU A 102 8.84 -4.65 15.81
C LEU A 102 9.72 -4.25 14.61
N LEU A 103 10.19 -5.18 13.78
CA LEU A 103 11.01 -4.86 12.62
C LEU A 103 10.29 -3.94 11.62
N SER A 104 8.98 -4.14 11.44
CA SER A 104 8.16 -3.27 10.58
C SER A 104 7.93 -1.88 11.20
N THR A 105 7.83 -1.80 12.53
CA THR A 105 7.89 -0.51 13.25
C THR A 105 9.24 0.17 13.03
N ILE A 106 10.36 -0.54 13.20
CA ILE A 106 11.73 -0.02 13.06
C ILE A 106 11.99 0.55 11.66
N ALA A 107 11.44 -0.06 10.62
CA ALA A 107 11.55 0.42 9.23
C ALA A 107 11.03 1.85 9.02
N VAL A 108 10.12 2.35 9.88
CA VAL A 108 9.50 3.68 9.77
C VAL A 108 9.69 4.57 11.00
N HIS A 109 9.97 4.01 12.19
CA HIS A 109 10.03 4.74 13.46
C HIS A 109 11.10 5.86 13.45
N PRO A 110 10.79 7.10 13.86
CA PRO A 110 11.72 8.23 13.73
C PRO A 110 13.11 8.02 14.32
N LEU A 111 13.24 7.32 15.46
CA LEU A 111 14.54 7.09 16.13
C LEU A 111 15.52 6.23 15.30
N HIS A 112 15.02 5.45 14.34
CA HIS A 112 15.83 4.59 13.46
C HIS A 112 15.84 5.09 12.00
N THR A 113 15.31 6.29 11.74
CA THR A 113 15.14 6.83 10.38
C THR A 113 15.54 8.31 10.28
N THR A 114 14.75 9.24 10.82
CA THR A 114 14.96 10.70 10.69
C THR A 114 15.49 11.41 11.94
N ARG A 115 15.60 10.69 13.06
CA ARG A 115 16.10 11.16 14.37
C ARG A 115 17.12 10.18 14.96
N VAL A 116 17.97 9.62 14.10
CA VAL A 116 19.06 8.72 14.49
C VAL A 116 20.16 9.53 15.20
N ASP A 117 20.31 9.32 16.50
CA ASP A 117 21.30 10.04 17.33
C ASP A 117 22.65 9.27 17.46
N LYS A 118 22.71 7.98 17.07
CA LYS A 118 23.89 7.10 17.08
C LYS A 118 24.22 6.53 15.68
N PRO A 119 25.50 6.38 15.28
CA PRO A 119 25.84 5.86 13.95
C PRO A 119 25.42 4.39 13.73
N GLU A 120 25.47 3.54 14.76
CA GLU A 120 25.12 2.10 14.63
C GLU A 120 23.65 1.83 14.26
N HIS A 121 22.79 2.84 14.32
CA HIS A 121 21.36 2.75 14.04
C HIS A 121 20.96 3.36 12.68
N LEU A 122 21.91 3.84 11.86
CA LEU A 122 21.62 4.50 10.58
C LEU A 122 21.01 3.54 9.53
N ASP A 123 21.56 2.34 9.41
CA ASP A 123 21.12 1.34 8.42
C ASP A 123 20.01 0.42 8.95
N VAL A 124 19.69 0.49 10.25
CA VAL A 124 18.79 -0.45 10.95
C VAL A 124 17.38 -0.47 10.35
N SER A 125 16.83 0.67 9.93
CA SER A 125 15.52 0.70 9.24
C SER A 125 15.55 -0.05 7.89
N SER A 126 16.66 0.08 7.16
CA SER A 126 16.85 -0.50 5.83
C SER A 126 17.09 -2.01 5.93
N LEU A 127 17.89 -2.44 6.92
CA LEU A 127 18.11 -3.85 7.24
C LEU A 127 16.82 -4.54 7.69
N ALA A 128 16.01 -3.89 8.53
CA ALA A 128 14.73 -4.43 8.99
C ALA A 128 13.74 -4.62 7.83
N LEU A 129 13.59 -3.61 6.96
CA LEU A 129 12.73 -3.70 5.78
C LEU A 129 13.24 -4.73 4.75
N GLY A 130 14.56 -4.85 4.59
CA GLY A 130 15.20 -5.87 3.75
C GLY A 130 14.91 -7.28 4.25
N TYR A 131 15.03 -7.52 5.55
CA TYR A 131 14.67 -8.81 6.15
C TYR A 131 13.18 -9.16 5.94
N LEU A 132 12.27 -8.21 6.16
CA LEU A 132 10.84 -8.44 6.00
C LEU A 132 10.46 -8.77 4.54
N ARG A 133 11.11 -8.11 3.57
CA ARG A 133 11.01 -8.46 2.14
C ARG A 133 11.53 -9.87 1.87
N ASN A 134 12.69 -10.24 2.43
CA ASN A 134 13.23 -11.60 2.32
C ASN A 134 12.27 -12.66 2.89
N VAL A 135 11.63 -12.39 4.04
CA VAL A 135 10.61 -13.28 4.63
C VAL A 135 9.43 -13.47 3.66
N LEU A 136 8.86 -12.37 3.15
CA LEU A 136 7.77 -12.41 2.17
C LEU A 136 8.13 -13.23 0.93
N THR A 137 9.34 -13.05 0.37
CA THR A 137 9.79 -13.79 -0.82
C THR A 137 10.06 -15.27 -0.55
N VAL A 138 10.50 -15.67 0.65
CA VAL A 138 10.95 -17.05 0.94
C VAL A 138 9.84 -17.93 1.52
N VAL A 139 9.01 -17.42 2.43
CA VAL A 139 7.93 -18.19 3.11
C VAL A 139 6.52 -17.70 2.79
N GLY A 140 6.38 -16.55 2.13
CA GLY A 140 5.07 -15.99 1.80
C GLY A 140 4.31 -15.45 3.01
N PRO A 141 3.14 -14.83 2.77
CA PRO A 141 2.41 -14.09 3.81
C PRO A 141 1.69 -15.00 4.81
N LEU A 142 1.17 -16.15 4.36
CA LEU A 142 0.50 -17.11 5.23
C LEU A 142 1.47 -17.78 6.20
N HIS A 143 2.56 -18.37 5.70
CA HIS A 143 3.49 -19.08 6.58
C HIS A 143 4.36 -18.12 7.43
N ALA A 144 4.52 -16.85 7.03
CA ALA A 144 5.11 -15.81 7.88
C ALA A 144 4.18 -15.30 9.01
N ASP A 145 2.89 -15.63 8.96
CA ASP A 145 1.81 -15.03 9.75
C ASP A 145 1.92 -13.48 9.85
N PHE A 146 2.01 -12.83 8.69
CA PHE A 146 1.95 -11.37 8.63
C PHE A 146 0.58 -10.81 9.10
N ARG A 147 -0.47 -11.65 9.10
CA ARG A 147 -1.80 -11.27 9.59
C ARG A 147 -1.78 -10.98 11.09
N THR A 148 -1.21 -11.87 11.91
CA THR A 148 -1.02 -11.62 13.35
C THR A 148 0.04 -10.56 13.60
N ALA A 149 1.14 -10.55 12.82
CA ALA A 149 2.23 -9.59 13.01
C ALA A 149 1.81 -8.13 12.77
N PHE A 150 0.98 -7.88 11.76
CA PHE A 150 0.61 -6.54 11.30
C PHE A 150 -0.82 -6.14 11.69
N GLN A 151 -1.37 -6.78 12.74
CA GLN A 151 -2.65 -6.43 13.32
C GLN A 151 -2.55 -5.14 14.15
N PHE A 152 -3.38 -4.14 13.84
CA PHE A 152 -3.47 -2.92 14.65
C PHE A 152 -4.22 -3.19 15.97
N ARG A 153 -3.71 -2.63 17.08
CA ARG A 153 -4.20 -2.86 18.44
C ARG A 153 -4.68 -1.55 19.06
N SER A 154 -6.00 -1.41 19.18
CA SER A 154 -6.62 -0.25 19.83
C SER A 154 -6.39 -0.31 21.35
N ILE A 155 -5.79 0.72 21.95
CA ILE A 155 -5.62 0.79 23.42
C ILE A 155 -7.00 1.01 24.05
N PRO A 156 -7.48 0.13 24.95
CA PRO A 156 -8.76 0.32 25.62
C PRO A 156 -8.74 1.60 26.47
N ARG A 157 -9.54 2.60 26.08
CA ARG A 157 -9.56 3.96 26.68
C ARG A 157 -9.85 4.01 28.19
N TRP A 158 -10.28 2.90 28.79
CA TRP A 158 -10.67 2.82 30.20
C TRP A 158 -9.49 2.95 31.18
N LYS A 159 -8.27 2.50 30.82
CA LYS A 159 -7.16 2.41 31.79
C LYS A 159 -6.62 3.77 32.28
N SER A 160 -7.00 4.89 31.66
CA SER A 160 -6.55 6.25 32.06
C SER A 160 -7.21 6.81 33.35
N ARG A 161 -8.05 6.02 34.05
CA ARG A 161 -8.67 6.43 35.33
C ARG A 161 -8.35 5.53 36.53
N ALA A 162 -7.60 4.44 36.33
CA ALA A 162 -7.22 3.52 37.41
C ALA A 162 -5.97 4.02 38.18
N GLY A 163 -6.05 5.23 38.74
CA GLY A 163 -5.04 5.77 39.64
C GLY A 163 -5.46 5.65 41.11
N HIS A 164 -4.57 5.14 41.96
CA HIS A 164 -4.68 5.13 43.44
C HIS A 164 -5.85 4.36 44.09
N ILE A 165 -5.96 3.07 43.78
CA ILE A 165 -6.27 1.99 44.74
C ILE A 165 -5.41 0.79 44.30
N GLY A 166 -4.77 -0.04 45.13
CA GLY A 166 -4.62 -0.13 46.59
C GLY A 166 -3.75 -1.36 46.89
N HIS A 167 -3.19 -1.50 48.10
CA HIS A 167 -2.16 -2.51 48.37
C HIS A 167 -2.73 -3.91 48.64
N GLY A 168 -2.27 -4.92 47.88
CA GLY A 168 -2.22 -6.33 48.30
C GLY A 168 -3.38 -7.25 47.91
N SER A 169 -3.05 -8.28 47.12
CA SER A 169 -3.42 -9.68 47.41
C SER A 169 -2.46 -10.59 46.65
N ASP A 170 -1.93 -11.62 47.30
CA ASP A 170 -1.05 -12.62 46.71
C ASP A 170 -1.77 -13.98 46.73
N SER A 171 -2.21 -14.44 45.56
CA SER A 171 -2.85 -15.75 45.38
C SER A 171 -3.10 -16.08 43.90
N ASP A 172 -2.85 -17.33 43.54
CA ASP A 172 -3.45 -18.08 42.42
C ASP A 172 -3.10 -17.61 40.98
N MET A 173 -1.95 -18.10 40.49
CA MET A 173 -1.56 -18.03 39.07
C MET A 173 -1.82 -19.39 38.41
N SER A 174 -2.83 -19.46 37.53
CA SER A 174 -3.11 -20.64 36.70
C SER A 174 -2.02 -20.84 35.64
N ASP A 175 -1.23 -21.90 35.75
CA ASP A 175 -0.07 -22.19 34.88
C ASP A 175 -0.47 -22.83 33.54
N ASP A 176 -1.23 -22.08 32.72
CA ASP A 176 -1.64 -22.48 31.36
C ASP A 176 -1.32 -21.39 30.31
N ASP A 177 -1.21 -20.13 30.73
CA ASP A 177 -0.90 -18.98 29.85
C ASP A 177 0.61 -18.84 29.54
N SER A 178 1.44 -19.75 30.06
CA SER A 178 2.91 -19.66 30.08
C SER A 178 3.57 -19.66 28.69
N LYS A 179 2.88 -20.14 27.65
CA LYS A 179 3.34 -20.03 26.25
C LYS A 179 3.25 -18.62 25.68
N GLY A 180 2.21 -17.84 26.01
CA GLY A 180 2.02 -16.49 25.44
C GLY A 180 3.04 -15.46 25.94
N ARG A 181 3.69 -15.75 27.08
CA ARG A 181 4.59 -14.80 27.77
C ARG A 181 6.02 -14.77 27.20
N HIS A 182 6.47 -15.83 26.54
CA HIS A 182 7.81 -15.93 25.94
C HIS A 182 7.90 -15.33 24.52
N ASP A 183 6.78 -14.94 23.92
CA ASP A 183 6.73 -14.33 22.58
C ASP A 183 6.51 -12.80 22.64
N SER A 184 6.37 -12.24 23.84
CA SER A 184 6.09 -10.81 24.05
C SER A 184 7.38 -10.04 24.37
N LEU A 185 7.83 -9.22 23.42
CA LEU A 185 8.97 -8.32 23.60
C LEU A 185 8.65 -7.24 24.62
N ARG A 186 9.54 -6.99 25.59
CA ARG A 186 9.34 -6.00 26.66
C ARG A 186 9.60 -4.54 26.25
N GLY A 187 10.33 -4.34 25.15
CA GLY A 187 10.79 -3.01 24.72
C GLY A 187 9.67 -2.02 24.38
N LYS A 188 9.87 -0.73 24.71
CA LYS A 188 8.85 0.31 24.51
C LYS A 188 8.44 0.50 23.04
N ILE A 189 9.37 0.33 22.10
CA ILE A 189 9.12 0.46 20.65
C ILE A 189 8.31 -0.75 20.11
N ALA A 190 8.43 -1.93 20.73
CA ALA A 190 7.61 -3.09 20.37
C ALA A 190 6.15 -2.96 20.84
N ASN A 191 5.94 -2.26 21.97
CA ASN A 191 4.63 -2.07 22.61
C ASN A 191 4.06 -0.66 22.33
N GLU A 192 4.06 0.22 23.34
CA GLU A 192 3.40 1.55 23.31
C GLU A 192 3.87 2.50 22.20
N GLY A 193 5.10 2.32 21.71
CA GLY A 193 5.69 3.08 20.61
C GLY A 193 5.52 2.44 19.22
N GLY A 194 4.94 1.23 19.16
CA GLY A 194 4.77 0.47 17.93
C GLY A 194 3.82 1.13 16.93
N VAL A 195 4.10 1.01 15.63
CA VAL A 195 3.21 1.58 14.59
C VAL A 195 1.79 1.02 14.69
N TRP A 196 1.68 -0.26 15.06
CA TRP A 196 0.43 -1.01 15.26
C TRP A 196 -0.43 -0.51 16.41
N VAL A 197 0.17 0.19 17.38
CA VAL A 197 -0.50 0.72 18.58
C VAL A 197 -0.73 2.22 18.44
N LYS A 198 0.32 2.97 18.07
CA LYS A 198 0.26 4.42 17.84
C LYS A 198 -0.61 4.81 16.65
N GLY A 199 -0.64 3.99 15.59
CA GLY A 199 -1.41 4.24 14.37
C GLY A 199 -2.93 4.11 14.55
N GLN A 200 -3.39 3.50 15.64
CA GLN A 200 -4.80 3.19 15.98
C GLN A 200 -5.45 2.17 15.04
N ASP A 201 -5.43 2.42 13.73
CA ASP A 201 -5.98 1.56 12.69
C ASP A 201 -5.22 1.74 11.36
N PHE A 202 -5.42 0.80 10.43
CA PHE A 202 -4.71 0.81 9.14
C PHE A 202 -5.03 2.08 8.32
N TRP A 203 -6.28 2.53 8.29
CA TRP A 203 -6.71 3.67 7.47
C TRP A 203 -6.23 5.02 8.05
N SER A 204 -6.22 5.16 9.38
CA SER A 204 -5.53 6.23 10.10
C SER A 204 -4.05 6.28 9.73
N THR A 205 -3.39 5.12 9.66
CA THR A 205 -1.96 4.99 9.35
C THR A 205 -1.65 5.35 7.89
N VAL A 206 -2.39 4.77 6.95
CA VAL A 206 -2.30 5.06 5.51
C VAL A 206 -2.60 6.53 5.22
N GLY A 207 -3.63 7.12 5.85
CA GLY A 207 -3.98 8.53 5.68
C GLY A 207 -2.91 9.49 6.20
N TRP A 208 -2.23 9.16 7.32
CA TRP A 208 -1.08 9.93 7.81
C TRP A 208 0.15 9.80 6.90
N ALA A 209 0.44 8.59 6.43
CA ALA A 209 1.54 8.32 5.50
C ALA A 209 1.35 9.11 4.18
N PHE A 210 0.13 9.12 3.62
CA PHE A 210 -0.23 9.96 2.48
C PHE A 210 -0.30 11.45 2.81
N HIS A 211 -0.54 11.87 4.05
CA HIS A 211 -0.36 13.27 4.44
C HIS A 211 1.12 13.68 4.36
N CYS A 212 2.04 12.81 4.81
CA CYS A 212 3.48 13.06 4.76
C CYS A 212 4.02 13.25 3.33
N CYS A 213 3.41 12.69 2.29
CA CYS A 213 3.85 12.84 0.89
C CYS A 213 3.81 14.29 0.37
N SER A 214 3.01 15.14 1.01
CA SER A 214 2.85 16.57 0.68
C SER A 214 3.30 17.50 1.79
N LEU A 215 3.22 17.09 3.07
CA LEU A 215 3.68 17.90 4.21
C LEU A 215 5.18 17.73 4.51
N MET A 216 5.72 16.50 4.44
CA MET A 216 7.02 16.14 5.01
C MET A 216 7.83 15.19 4.10
N PRO A 217 8.38 15.66 2.96
CA PRO A 217 9.13 14.82 2.01
C PRO A 217 10.29 14.03 2.63
N HIS A 218 10.93 14.57 3.67
CA HIS A 218 12.04 13.91 4.38
C HIS A 218 11.61 12.68 5.19
N ARG A 219 10.32 12.61 5.60
CA ARG A 219 9.65 11.43 6.20
C ARG A 219 9.00 10.55 5.14
N TRP A 220 8.44 11.16 4.08
CA TRP A 220 7.75 10.45 3.00
C TRP A 220 8.54 9.26 2.46
N ARG A 221 9.85 9.39 2.22
CA ARG A 221 10.69 8.26 1.75
C ARG A 221 10.59 6.98 2.60
N TYR A 222 10.44 7.09 3.91
CA TYR A 222 10.29 5.94 4.82
C TYR A 222 8.85 5.43 4.84
N TRP A 223 7.87 6.34 4.88
CA TRP A 223 6.46 5.98 4.75
C TRP A 223 6.12 5.32 3.42
N LYS A 224 6.73 5.77 2.33
CA LYS A 224 6.65 5.19 0.99
C LYS A 224 7.20 3.77 0.98
N ALA A 225 8.45 3.58 1.43
CA ALA A 225 9.08 2.26 1.45
C ALA A 225 8.33 1.25 2.36
N TRP A 226 7.73 1.72 3.45
CA TRP A 226 6.84 0.93 4.31
C TRP A 226 5.50 0.63 3.64
N LEU A 227 4.84 1.61 3.01
CA LEU A 227 3.58 1.41 2.27
C LEU A 227 3.76 0.48 1.07
N GLU A 228 4.86 0.60 0.33
CA GLU A 228 5.23 -0.32 -0.75
C GLU A 228 5.28 -1.75 -0.22
N PHE A 229 6.07 -2.02 0.83
CA PHE A 229 6.14 -3.35 1.44
C PHE A 229 4.78 -3.83 1.98
N MET A 230 3.98 -2.97 2.63
CA MET A 230 2.65 -3.35 3.12
C MET A 230 1.69 -3.69 1.96
N LEU A 231 1.78 -3.01 0.82
CA LEU A 231 1.02 -3.35 -0.37
C LEU A 231 1.54 -4.63 -1.03
N ASP A 232 2.85 -4.87 -1.03
CA ASP A 232 3.44 -6.13 -1.51
C ASP A 232 2.97 -7.33 -0.67
N VAL A 233 2.86 -7.16 0.66
CA VAL A 233 2.29 -8.16 1.58
C VAL A 233 0.80 -8.38 1.32
N LEU A 234 0.01 -7.31 1.12
CA LEU A 234 -1.44 -7.41 0.88
C LEU A 234 -1.75 -8.04 -0.49
N ASP A 235 -1.03 -7.65 -1.55
CA ASP A 235 -1.15 -8.24 -2.88
C ASP A 235 -0.76 -9.74 -2.86
N ALA A 236 0.28 -10.11 -2.12
CA ALA A 236 0.70 -11.50 -1.97
C ALA A 236 -0.27 -12.35 -1.11
N ASP A 237 -0.84 -11.78 -0.03
CA ASP A 237 -1.79 -12.47 0.85
C ASP A 237 -3.08 -12.76 0.09
N TRP A 238 -3.59 -11.78 -0.66
CA TRP A 238 -4.74 -11.97 -1.54
C TRP A 238 -4.47 -13.05 -2.61
N ALA A 239 -3.32 -12.99 -3.28
CA ALA A 239 -2.96 -13.93 -4.35
C ALA A 239 -2.73 -15.38 -3.86
N GLU A 240 -2.09 -15.58 -2.70
CA GLU A 240 -1.95 -16.93 -2.13
C GLU A 240 -3.29 -17.48 -1.66
N ARG A 241 -4.18 -16.65 -1.12
CA ARG A 241 -5.53 -17.05 -0.71
C ARG A 241 -6.42 -17.39 -1.90
N GLU A 242 -6.34 -16.62 -2.98
CA GLU A 242 -6.93 -16.95 -4.27
C GLU A 242 -6.41 -18.29 -4.81
N ARG A 243 -5.11 -18.56 -4.68
CA ARG A 243 -4.49 -19.84 -5.07
C ARG A 243 -5.06 -21.01 -4.25
N ARG A 244 -5.21 -20.85 -2.93
CA ARG A 244 -5.79 -21.86 -2.02
C ARG A 244 -7.27 -22.13 -2.29
N ASP A 245 -8.07 -21.07 -2.44
CA ASP A 245 -9.49 -21.20 -2.81
C ASP A 245 -9.65 -21.98 -4.13
N LYS A 246 -8.76 -21.78 -5.11
CA LYS A 246 -8.76 -22.52 -6.38
C LYS A 246 -8.26 -23.97 -6.24
N GLU A 247 -7.23 -24.22 -5.44
CA GLU A 247 -6.79 -25.59 -5.09
C GLU A 247 -7.92 -26.39 -4.42
N ASP A 248 -8.66 -25.77 -3.50
CA ASP A 248 -9.81 -26.39 -2.84
C ASP A 248 -10.97 -26.61 -3.82
N HIS A 249 -11.20 -25.71 -4.78
CA HIS A 249 -12.21 -25.91 -5.85
C HIS A 249 -11.85 -27.09 -6.76
N GLU A 250 -10.60 -27.17 -7.20
CA GLU A 250 -10.09 -28.28 -8.01
C GLU A 250 -10.15 -29.62 -7.25
N ALA A 251 -9.77 -29.64 -5.97
CA ALA A 251 -9.85 -30.83 -5.12
C ALA A 251 -11.29 -31.32 -4.89
N ASN A 252 -12.26 -30.40 -4.85
CA ASN A 252 -13.70 -30.71 -4.77
C ASN A 252 -14.35 -30.93 -6.15
N GLY A 253 -13.57 -31.06 -7.23
CA GLY A 253 -14.05 -31.39 -8.56
C GLY A 253 -14.79 -30.27 -9.29
N GLN A 254 -14.52 -29.01 -8.92
CA GLN A 254 -15.09 -27.79 -9.52
C GLN A 254 -16.63 -27.72 -9.48
N VAL A 255 -17.25 -28.34 -8.46
CA VAL A 255 -18.70 -28.38 -8.30
C VAL A 255 -19.21 -27.10 -7.62
N GLY A 256 -19.90 -26.25 -8.39
CA GLY A 256 -20.49 -25.00 -7.91
C GLY A 256 -19.54 -23.80 -8.05
N ASP A 257 -19.90 -22.68 -7.43
CA ASP A 257 -19.12 -21.45 -7.46
C ASP A 257 -17.72 -21.63 -6.81
N GLU A 258 -16.74 -20.84 -7.24
CA GLU A 258 -15.39 -20.83 -6.65
C GLU A 258 -15.49 -20.43 -5.16
N PRO A 259 -14.94 -21.22 -4.21
CA PRO A 259 -15.03 -20.91 -2.79
C PRO A 259 -14.23 -19.65 -2.48
N THR A 260 -14.61 -18.95 -1.41
CA THR A 260 -13.98 -17.67 -1.03
C THR A 260 -13.49 -17.67 0.42
N MET A 261 -13.36 -18.85 1.03
CA MET A 261 -13.06 -19.02 2.45
C MET A 261 -11.66 -18.50 2.80
N TRP A 262 -10.66 -18.78 1.96
CA TRP A 262 -9.31 -18.29 2.20
C TRP A 262 -9.22 -16.77 2.00
N ARG A 263 -9.86 -16.23 0.96
CA ARG A 263 -9.91 -14.78 0.70
C ARG A 263 -10.70 -14.00 1.74
N ALA A 264 -11.76 -14.57 2.34
CA ALA A 264 -12.50 -13.96 3.44
C ALA A 264 -11.60 -13.69 4.66
N GLU A 265 -10.70 -14.62 4.99
CA GLU A 265 -9.74 -14.45 6.09
C GLU A 265 -8.51 -13.57 5.71
N SER A 266 -8.51 -12.88 4.57
CA SER A 266 -7.38 -12.05 4.12
C SER A 266 -7.08 -10.83 5.01
N MET A 267 -5.84 -10.35 4.92
CA MET A 267 -5.37 -9.15 5.61
C MET A 267 -6.08 -7.88 5.14
N ILE A 268 -6.47 -7.79 3.86
CA ILE A 268 -7.24 -6.64 3.36
C ILE A 268 -8.65 -6.62 3.97
N ILE A 269 -9.31 -7.77 4.10
CA ILE A 269 -10.62 -7.88 4.79
C ILE A 269 -10.48 -7.55 6.28
N MET A 270 -9.44 -8.06 6.97
CA MET A 270 -9.14 -7.70 8.36
C MET A 270 -9.04 -6.18 8.59
N TYR A 271 -8.48 -5.43 7.61
CA TYR A 271 -8.42 -3.97 7.67
C TYR A 271 -9.74 -3.29 7.23
N MET A 272 -10.45 -3.81 6.23
CA MET A 272 -11.76 -3.28 5.80
C MET A 272 -12.82 -3.39 6.91
N GLU A 273 -12.82 -4.49 7.66
CA GLU A 273 -13.77 -4.76 8.72
C GLU A 273 -13.36 -4.20 10.10
N GLN A 274 -12.22 -3.50 10.22
CA GLN A 274 -11.69 -3.07 11.52
C GLN A 274 -12.66 -2.13 12.26
N LYS A 275 -13.33 -2.62 13.32
CA LYS A 275 -14.41 -1.90 14.06
C LYS A 275 -13.88 -0.92 15.11
N ASP A 276 -12.75 -1.24 15.75
CA ASP A 276 -12.19 -0.45 16.87
C ASP A 276 -11.33 0.76 16.44
N GLY A 277 -11.26 1.01 15.14
CA GLY A 277 -10.51 2.12 14.55
C GLY A 277 -11.25 3.46 14.63
N ARG A 278 -10.51 4.56 14.59
CA ARG A 278 -11.07 5.91 14.44
C ARG A 278 -11.62 6.12 13.02
N HIS A 279 -11.08 5.39 12.04
CA HIS A 279 -11.42 5.50 10.62
C HIS A 279 -11.96 4.18 10.05
N SER A 280 -13.09 3.71 10.59
CA SER A 280 -13.81 2.51 10.10
C SER A 280 -14.83 2.82 8.98
N GLY A 281 -15.05 1.85 8.09
CA GLY A 281 -16.07 1.86 7.04
C GLY A 281 -15.71 2.67 5.76
N PRO A 282 -16.45 2.48 4.64
CA PRO A 282 -16.03 2.94 3.31
C PRO A 282 -15.69 4.43 3.20
N LYS A 283 -16.46 5.31 3.83
CA LYS A 283 -16.21 6.76 3.81
C LYS A 283 -14.92 7.17 4.55
N ALA A 284 -14.43 6.35 5.47
CA ALA A 284 -13.16 6.57 6.13
C ALA A 284 -11.99 6.04 5.28
N ILE A 285 -12.18 4.89 4.62
CA ILE A 285 -11.26 4.33 3.62
C ILE A 285 -11.00 5.35 2.49
N MET A 286 -12.04 5.94 1.90
CA MET A 286 -11.89 6.97 0.85
C MET A 286 -11.13 8.21 1.33
N LYS A 287 -11.37 8.64 2.58
CA LYS A 287 -10.63 9.77 3.19
C LYS A 287 -9.15 9.46 3.42
N ALA A 288 -8.80 8.21 3.73
CA ALA A 288 -7.42 7.77 3.87
C ALA A 288 -6.74 7.69 2.49
N LEU A 289 -7.35 7.00 1.53
CA LEU A 289 -6.87 6.90 0.14
C LEU A 289 -6.59 8.26 -0.48
N LEU A 290 -7.43 9.26 -0.22
CA LEU A 290 -7.31 10.62 -0.78
C LEU A 290 -6.82 11.66 0.25
N ALA A 291 -6.06 11.24 1.27
CA ALA A 291 -5.44 12.17 2.21
C ALA A 291 -4.30 12.98 1.56
N TYR A 292 -4.29 14.30 1.77
CA TYR A 292 -3.25 15.23 1.33
C TYR A 292 -3.26 16.50 2.20
N ASN A 293 -2.18 17.30 2.18
CA ASN A 293 -2.09 18.58 2.87
C ASN A 293 -3.02 19.64 2.23
N GLY A 294 -4.04 20.07 2.96
CA GLY A 294 -5.11 20.96 2.47
C GLY A 294 -6.46 20.25 2.29
N SER A 295 -6.54 18.93 2.44
CA SER A 295 -7.84 18.24 2.46
C SER A 295 -8.63 18.63 3.72
N VAL A 296 -9.97 18.61 3.64
CA VAL A 296 -10.84 18.84 4.81
C VAL A 296 -10.63 17.79 5.91
N SER A 297 -10.07 16.62 5.55
CA SER A 297 -9.72 15.55 6.50
C SER A 297 -8.28 15.65 7.05
N SER A 298 -7.54 16.73 6.76
CA SER A 298 -6.19 16.96 7.28
C SER A 298 -6.12 16.97 8.81
N SER A 299 -7.16 17.45 9.49
CA SER A 299 -7.31 17.39 10.96
C SER A 299 -7.69 16.00 11.50
N SER A 300 -8.12 15.08 10.63
CA SER A 300 -8.56 13.74 11.03
C SER A 300 -7.36 12.82 11.23
N PHE A 301 -6.34 12.91 10.37
CA PHE A 301 -5.06 12.22 10.53
C PHE A 301 -4.15 13.02 11.48
N GLN A 302 -3.35 12.33 12.28
CA GLN A 302 -2.51 12.91 13.34
C GLN A 302 -1.11 12.30 13.28
N GLU A 303 -0.10 12.97 13.88
CA GLU A 303 1.24 12.38 14.02
C GLU A 303 1.16 11.04 14.76
N ILE A 304 1.61 9.97 14.10
CA ILE A 304 1.68 8.63 14.71
C ILE A 304 2.82 8.59 15.73
N PHE A 305 3.97 9.18 15.39
CA PHE A 305 5.15 9.19 16.24
C PHE A 305 5.39 10.56 16.86
N ASP A 306 5.73 10.62 18.15
CA ASP A 306 5.76 11.88 18.88
C ASP A 306 6.83 12.84 18.35
N ARG A 307 6.39 13.96 17.76
CA ARG A 307 7.21 15.00 17.12
C ARG A 307 7.90 14.49 15.85
N GLU A 308 7.11 13.94 14.93
CA GLU A 308 7.57 13.33 13.68
C GLU A 308 8.15 14.36 12.70
N HIS A 309 7.67 15.61 12.76
CA HIS A 309 8.18 16.74 11.99
C HIS A 309 9.61 17.20 12.35
N LYS A 310 10.22 16.64 13.41
CA LYS A 310 11.56 17.04 13.87
C LYS A 310 12.63 16.15 13.25
N GLY A 311 13.60 16.78 12.58
CA GLY A 311 14.84 16.13 12.14
C GLY A 311 15.78 15.79 13.30
N PRO A 312 17.03 15.36 12.99
CA PRO A 312 18.00 14.94 14.00
C PRO A 312 18.24 16.00 15.07
N ARG A 313 18.50 15.56 16.32
CA ARG A 313 18.91 16.50 17.36
C ARG A 313 20.24 17.12 16.96
N GLN A 314 20.21 18.41 16.65
CA GLN A 314 21.42 19.21 16.54
C GLN A 314 22.17 19.07 17.86
N ARG A 315 23.29 18.32 17.86
CA ARG A 315 24.18 18.24 19.01
C ARG A 315 24.68 19.66 19.26
N GLY A 316 24.06 20.32 20.24
CA GLY A 316 24.40 21.68 20.59
C GLY A 316 25.90 21.73 20.87
N LYS A 317 26.59 22.73 20.32
CA LYS A 317 27.98 22.99 20.68
C LYS A 317 28.00 23.39 22.16
N LYS A 318 28.03 22.40 23.09
CA LYS A 318 28.48 22.59 24.49
C LYS A 318 29.79 23.34 24.31
N ARG A 319 29.81 24.66 24.59
CA ARG A 319 31.05 25.43 24.56
C ARG A 319 31.96 24.70 25.53
N LYS A 320 33.09 24.18 25.03
CA LYS A 320 34.14 23.63 25.89
C LYS A 320 34.67 24.80 26.71
N ARG A 321 34.04 25.03 27.87
CA ARG A 321 34.66 25.73 28.97
C ARG A 321 35.79 24.79 29.37
N ASP A 322 37.00 25.13 28.94
CA ASP A 322 38.19 24.57 29.53
C ASP A 322 38.19 25.03 30.99
N ALA A 323 37.67 24.17 31.86
CA ALA A 323 37.76 24.36 33.31
C ALA A 323 39.24 24.33 33.64
N VAL A 324 39.76 25.44 34.17
CA VAL A 324 41.16 25.54 34.58
C VAL A 324 41.34 24.62 35.78
N LEU A 325 42.01 23.50 35.57
CA LEU A 325 42.35 22.54 36.61
C LEU A 325 43.43 23.16 37.51
N ASP A 326 43.01 23.71 38.65
CA ASP A 326 43.93 24.27 39.64
C ASP A 326 44.51 23.18 40.54
N LEU A 327 45.50 22.49 39.98
CA LEU A 327 46.28 21.43 40.63
C LEU A 327 47.14 21.94 41.82
N ALA A 328 47.17 23.25 42.10
CA ALA A 328 47.87 23.80 43.26
C ALA A 328 46.97 23.95 44.50
N ASN A 329 45.65 23.84 44.35
CA ASN A 329 44.64 24.04 45.40
C ASN A 329 43.70 22.84 45.60
N ASP A 330 44.10 21.64 45.15
CA ASP A 330 43.33 20.37 45.22
C ASP A 330 41.88 20.46 44.68
N GLN A 331 41.60 21.39 43.76
CA GLN A 331 40.30 21.49 43.10
C GLN A 331 40.22 20.54 41.89
N PHE A 332 40.05 19.25 42.20
CA PHE A 332 39.62 18.24 41.23
C PHE A 332 38.18 18.54 40.79
N GLY A 333 37.93 18.55 39.48
CA GLY A 333 36.59 18.78 38.96
C GLY A 333 35.66 17.59 39.23
N ASP A 334 34.42 17.87 39.64
CA ASP A 334 33.42 16.85 39.96
C ASP A 334 32.98 16.06 38.72
N TYR A 335 33.60 14.90 38.50
CA TYR A 335 33.36 14.01 37.36
C TYR A 335 32.27 12.95 37.59
N PHE A 336 31.50 13.05 38.68
CA PHE A 336 30.54 12.03 39.12
C PHE A 336 29.06 12.45 39.15
N ASP A 337 28.73 13.66 38.69
CA ASP A 337 27.35 14.20 38.65
C ASP A 337 26.75 14.19 37.21
N GLU A 338 26.84 13.04 36.53
CA GLU A 338 25.97 12.70 35.39
C GLU A 338 25.13 11.43 35.72
N ASP A 339 24.45 11.42 36.89
CA ASP A 339 23.32 10.52 37.14
C ASP A 339 22.10 11.00 36.32
N ASP A 340 21.40 10.07 35.66
CA ASP A 340 20.57 10.33 34.48
C ASP A 340 19.17 10.86 34.85
N SER A 341 19.16 12.04 35.47
CA SER A 341 18.00 12.69 36.05
C SER A 341 16.94 13.05 34.99
N ILE A 342 15.94 12.18 34.88
CA ILE A 342 14.68 12.35 34.13
C ILE A 342 13.82 13.51 34.68
N SER A 343 14.31 14.75 34.54
CA SER A 343 13.75 15.96 35.16
C SER A 343 12.32 16.27 34.69
N SER A 344 11.35 15.80 35.48
CA SER A 344 9.94 16.12 35.35
C SER A 344 9.58 17.41 36.09
N GLY A 345 9.68 18.55 35.39
CA GLY A 345 8.90 19.76 35.69
C GLY A 345 9.30 20.57 36.92
N VAL A 346 10.07 21.64 36.68
CA VAL A 346 10.11 22.83 37.54
C VAL A 346 9.84 24.07 36.66
N SER A 347 9.13 25.05 37.20
CA SER A 347 8.71 26.27 36.51
C SER A 347 9.85 27.29 36.34
N GLU A 348 9.91 27.99 35.20
CA GLU A 348 10.75 29.19 35.03
C GLU A 348 9.93 30.50 35.01
N PRO A 349 10.51 31.66 35.38
CA PRO A 349 9.80 32.95 35.47
C PRO A 349 9.56 33.64 34.11
N PRO A 350 8.84 34.79 34.05
CA PRO A 350 8.32 35.33 32.80
C PRO A 350 9.36 35.96 31.85
N THR A 351 9.31 35.53 30.59
CA THR A 351 9.70 36.19 29.32
C THR A 351 10.51 37.50 29.33
N PRO A 352 11.55 37.52 28.48
CA PRO A 352 11.69 38.58 27.47
C PRO A 352 11.05 38.18 26.13
N GLN A 353 10.47 39.14 25.42
CA GLN A 353 9.80 38.92 24.13
C GLN A 353 10.80 38.51 23.03
N LYS A 354 10.79 37.24 22.61
CA LYS A 354 11.38 36.87 21.31
C LYS A 354 10.48 37.37 20.19
N GLN A 355 11.05 38.19 19.30
CA GLN A 355 10.36 38.69 18.12
C GLN A 355 9.76 37.53 17.31
N ARG A 356 8.51 37.69 16.87
CA ARG A 356 7.92 36.82 15.85
C ARG A 356 8.62 37.07 14.52
N THR A 357 9.77 36.43 14.31
CA THR A 357 10.22 36.07 12.97
C THR A 357 9.07 35.33 12.32
N LYS A 358 8.35 35.99 11.42
CA LYS A 358 7.29 35.35 10.63
C LYS A 358 7.92 34.11 10.02
N ALA A 359 7.38 32.93 10.32
CA ALA A 359 7.69 31.76 9.52
C ALA A 359 7.41 32.17 8.08
N SER A 360 8.45 32.22 7.25
CA SER A 360 8.31 32.65 5.88
C SER A 360 7.30 31.72 5.24
N THR A 361 6.18 32.28 4.76
CA THR A 361 5.25 31.57 3.88
C THR A 361 5.99 31.33 2.58
N SER A 362 6.91 30.37 2.58
CA SER A 362 7.60 29.87 1.39
C SER A 362 6.51 29.56 0.39
N GLY A 363 6.53 30.29 -0.73
CA GLY A 363 5.33 30.53 -1.52
C GLY A 363 4.59 29.24 -1.84
N VAL A 364 3.26 29.31 -1.86
CA VAL A 364 2.42 28.19 -2.32
C VAL A 364 2.86 27.85 -3.73
N SER A 365 3.65 26.78 -3.86
CA SER A 365 4.03 26.23 -5.15
C SER A 365 2.75 25.72 -5.79
N SER A 366 2.28 26.41 -6.83
CA SER A 366 1.03 26.10 -7.54
C SER A 366 1.19 24.86 -8.45
N GLY A 367 1.76 23.80 -7.90
CA GLY A 367 2.09 22.54 -8.56
C GLY A 367 2.28 21.44 -7.52
N VAL A 368 1.97 20.21 -7.91
CA VAL A 368 1.91 19.07 -7.00
C VAL A 368 3.31 18.65 -6.53
N SER A 369 3.48 18.42 -5.23
CA SER A 369 4.73 17.93 -4.66
C SER A 369 5.12 16.57 -5.25
N ALA A 370 6.42 16.33 -5.49
CA ALA A 370 6.90 15.07 -6.08
C ALA A 370 6.39 13.83 -5.33
N GLY A 371 6.42 13.84 -4.00
CA GLY A 371 5.89 12.74 -3.17
C GLY A 371 4.38 12.49 -3.36
N MET A 372 3.59 13.52 -3.68
CA MET A 372 2.18 13.34 -4.02
C MET A 372 2.01 12.67 -5.38
N VAL A 373 2.82 13.02 -6.38
CA VAL A 373 2.86 12.32 -7.69
C VAL A 373 3.22 10.84 -7.51
N GLU A 374 4.27 10.55 -6.73
CA GLU A 374 4.66 9.18 -6.39
C GLU A 374 3.56 8.41 -5.66
N SER A 375 2.81 9.07 -4.77
CA SER A 375 1.78 8.42 -3.97
C SER A 375 0.60 7.87 -4.78
N ILE A 376 0.35 8.39 -5.99
CA ILE A 376 -0.81 8.01 -6.82
C ILE A 376 -0.81 6.51 -7.13
N HIS A 377 0.33 5.95 -7.52
CA HIS A 377 0.44 4.53 -7.83
C HIS A 377 0.08 3.64 -6.61
N LEU A 378 0.54 4.03 -5.42
CA LEU A 378 0.22 3.31 -4.17
C LEU A 378 -1.26 3.42 -3.80
N ARG A 379 -1.88 4.59 -4.00
CA ARG A 379 -3.33 4.80 -3.81
C ARG A 379 -4.14 3.93 -4.77
N MET A 380 -3.74 3.83 -6.03
CA MET A 380 -4.40 2.99 -7.03
C MET A 380 -4.17 1.49 -6.76
N ARG A 381 -2.98 1.04 -6.31
CA ARG A 381 -2.75 -0.35 -5.87
C ARG A 381 -3.69 -0.72 -4.71
N LEU A 382 -3.84 0.15 -3.72
CA LEU A 382 -4.75 -0.10 -2.60
C LEU A 382 -6.23 -0.06 -3.02
N PHE A 383 -6.60 0.82 -3.95
CA PHE A 383 -7.96 0.81 -4.52
C PHE A 383 -8.26 -0.45 -5.35
N ARG A 384 -7.27 -0.97 -6.09
CA ARG A 384 -7.35 -2.27 -6.80
C ARG A 384 -7.68 -3.41 -5.84
N LEU A 385 -6.97 -3.49 -4.72
CA LEU A 385 -7.19 -4.50 -3.67
C LEU A 385 -8.59 -4.39 -3.05
N LEU A 386 -9.03 -3.18 -2.70
CA LEU A 386 -10.38 -2.92 -2.20
C LEU A 386 -11.45 -3.34 -3.22
N SER A 387 -11.24 -2.99 -4.50
CA SER A 387 -12.13 -3.36 -5.59
C SER A 387 -12.23 -4.88 -5.80
N ALA A 388 -11.10 -5.60 -5.76
CA ALA A 388 -11.07 -7.05 -5.86
C ALA A 388 -11.77 -7.72 -4.65
N ALA A 389 -11.48 -7.24 -3.44
CA ALA A 389 -12.11 -7.73 -2.22
C ALA A 389 -13.64 -7.54 -2.24
N THR A 390 -14.13 -6.34 -2.57
CA THR A 390 -15.57 -6.05 -2.67
C THR A 390 -16.23 -6.78 -3.85
N HIS A 391 -15.52 -7.04 -4.95
CA HIS A 391 -16.04 -7.86 -6.05
C HIS A 391 -16.23 -9.34 -5.65
N THR A 392 -15.26 -9.92 -4.93
CA THR A 392 -15.27 -11.36 -4.59
C THR A 392 -16.10 -11.70 -3.34
N LEU A 393 -16.24 -10.77 -2.39
CA LEU A 393 -16.80 -11.03 -1.05
C LEU A 393 -17.99 -10.14 -0.68
N SER A 394 -18.49 -9.29 -1.59
CA SER A 394 -19.62 -8.38 -1.30
C SER A 394 -20.60 -8.33 -2.48
N SER A 395 -21.75 -7.68 -2.28
CA SER A 395 -22.74 -7.60 -3.36
C SER A 395 -22.27 -6.66 -4.48
N ARG A 396 -22.71 -6.92 -5.73
CA ARG A 396 -22.43 -6.03 -6.88
C ARG A 396 -22.77 -4.56 -6.58
N ARG A 397 -23.86 -4.32 -5.84
CA ARG A 397 -24.30 -3.00 -5.37
C ARG A 397 -23.27 -2.29 -4.49
N GLU A 398 -22.48 -3.03 -3.72
CA GLU A 398 -21.42 -2.48 -2.86
C GLU A 398 -20.16 -2.18 -3.66
N LEU A 399 -19.86 -2.97 -4.70
CA LEU A 399 -18.82 -2.65 -5.67
C LEU A 399 -19.15 -1.39 -6.49
N ASP A 400 -20.40 -1.29 -6.98
CA ASP A 400 -20.86 -0.08 -7.70
C ASP A 400 -20.75 1.16 -6.80
N ARG A 401 -21.21 1.06 -5.53
CA ARG A 401 -21.03 2.11 -4.52
C ARG A 401 -19.56 2.45 -4.23
N LEU A 402 -18.65 1.48 -4.24
CA LEU A 402 -17.22 1.72 -4.03
C LEU A 402 -16.67 2.62 -5.15
N TYR A 403 -17.04 2.35 -6.40
CA TYR A 403 -16.70 3.20 -7.55
C TYR A 403 -17.38 4.58 -7.49
N GLU A 404 -18.66 4.65 -7.11
CA GLU A 404 -19.38 5.91 -6.90
C GLU A 404 -18.71 6.82 -5.85
N ASP A 405 -18.41 6.28 -4.67
CA ASP A 405 -17.79 7.03 -3.56
C ASP A 405 -16.35 7.46 -3.94
N PHE A 406 -15.59 6.62 -4.66
CA PHE A 406 -14.24 6.97 -5.14
C PHE A 406 -14.27 8.07 -6.20
N ALA A 407 -15.12 7.96 -7.23
CA ALA A 407 -15.29 8.99 -8.26
C ALA A 407 -15.83 10.31 -7.69
N THR A 408 -16.74 10.25 -6.71
CA THR A 408 -17.19 11.43 -5.94
C THR A 408 -16.02 12.11 -5.24
N SER A 409 -15.20 11.32 -4.56
CA SER A 409 -14.09 11.82 -3.74
C SER A 409 -12.92 12.33 -4.60
N ILE A 410 -12.70 11.77 -5.80
CA ILE A 410 -11.77 12.30 -6.80
C ILE A 410 -12.27 13.61 -7.39
N LYS A 411 -13.55 13.74 -7.78
CA LYS A 411 -14.10 14.98 -8.39
C LYS A 411 -13.80 16.23 -7.55
N VAL A 412 -13.91 16.11 -6.22
CA VAL A 412 -13.72 17.23 -5.28
C VAL A 412 -12.26 17.54 -4.95
N LEU A 413 -11.29 16.81 -5.52
CA LEU A 413 -9.87 17.18 -5.43
C LEU A 413 -9.57 18.44 -6.26
N PRO A 414 -8.59 19.27 -5.85
CA PRO A 414 -8.04 20.33 -6.69
C PRO A 414 -7.55 19.79 -8.04
N LEU A 415 -7.73 20.60 -9.09
CA LEU A 415 -7.47 20.25 -10.49
C LEU A 415 -6.22 19.41 -10.76
N ASP A 416 -5.06 19.78 -10.22
CA ASP A 416 -3.81 19.07 -10.48
C ASP A 416 -3.78 17.66 -9.87
N MET A 417 -4.39 17.47 -8.70
CA MET A 417 -4.53 16.14 -8.11
C MET A 417 -5.59 15.32 -8.84
N PHE A 418 -6.71 15.92 -9.26
CA PHE A 418 -7.67 15.28 -10.15
C PHE A 418 -7.00 14.80 -11.44
N ALA A 419 -6.18 15.64 -12.07
CA ALA A 419 -5.45 15.31 -13.29
C ALA A 419 -4.53 14.11 -13.09
N LEU A 420 -3.90 13.95 -11.93
CA LEU A 420 -3.05 12.79 -11.62
C LEU A 420 -3.81 11.46 -11.51
N PHE A 421 -5.09 11.47 -11.11
CA PHE A 421 -5.92 10.25 -11.06
C PHE A 421 -6.54 9.89 -12.43
N VAL A 422 -6.76 10.88 -13.29
CA VAL A 422 -7.48 10.72 -14.58
C VAL A 422 -6.55 10.62 -15.79
N SER A 423 -5.35 11.21 -15.74
CA SER A 423 -4.36 11.08 -16.82
C SER A 423 -3.95 9.63 -17.03
N GLN A 424 -3.89 9.17 -18.27
CA GLN A 424 -3.34 7.85 -18.55
C GLN A 424 -1.83 7.83 -18.30
N ARG A 425 -1.44 6.85 -17.49
CA ARG A 425 -0.10 6.53 -16.98
C ARG A 425 -0.09 5.05 -16.65
N GLU A 426 1.07 4.49 -16.30
CA GLU A 426 1.15 3.16 -15.68
C GLU A 426 0.23 3.10 -14.45
N ASN A 427 -0.85 2.33 -14.55
CA ASN A 427 -1.92 2.31 -13.57
C ASN A 427 -2.25 0.85 -13.20
N PRO A 428 -2.26 0.49 -11.91
CA PRO A 428 -2.51 -0.88 -11.48
C PRO A 428 -4.00 -1.30 -11.56
N LEU A 429 -4.93 -0.38 -11.85
CA LEU A 429 -6.36 -0.71 -11.99
C LEU A 429 -6.62 -1.48 -13.29
N LEU A 430 -7.62 -2.37 -13.25
CA LEU A 430 -8.07 -3.13 -14.41
C LEU A 430 -8.75 -2.21 -15.46
N PRO A 431 -8.70 -2.55 -16.76
CA PRO A 431 -9.36 -1.78 -17.82
C PRO A 431 -10.85 -1.51 -17.56
N GLU A 432 -11.57 -2.49 -17.02
CA GLU A 432 -12.99 -2.44 -16.70
C GLU A 432 -13.25 -1.47 -15.53
N THR A 433 -12.33 -1.41 -14.56
CA THR A 433 -12.33 -0.40 -13.50
C THR A 433 -12.09 1.00 -14.06
N HIS A 434 -11.16 1.16 -15.02
CA HIS A 434 -10.94 2.45 -15.73
C HIS A 434 -12.18 2.90 -16.49
N VAL A 435 -12.81 2.01 -17.27
CA VAL A 435 -14.08 2.25 -17.96
C VAL A 435 -15.16 2.71 -16.96
N THR A 436 -15.31 1.98 -15.86
CA THR A 436 -16.33 2.27 -14.84
C THR A 436 -16.10 3.63 -14.17
N LEU A 437 -14.88 3.92 -13.72
CA LEU A 437 -14.55 5.21 -13.11
C LEU A 437 -14.65 6.38 -14.10
N THR A 438 -14.31 6.18 -15.36
CA THR A 438 -14.47 7.19 -16.42
C THR A 438 -15.94 7.53 -16.66
N LYS A 439 -16.81 6.50 -16.74
CA LYS A 439 -18.26 6.68 -16.84
C LYS A 439 -18.84 7.35 -15.60
N GLU A 440 -18.37 7.01 -14.40
CA GLU A 440 -18.78 7.66 -13.16
C GLU A 440 -18.38 9.15 -13.10
N LEU A 441 -17.17 9.49 -13.53
CA LEU A 441 -16.73 10.88 -13.64
C LEU A 441 -17.55 11.67 -14.68
N PHE A 442 -17.92 11.05 -15.82
CA PHE A 442 -18.85 11.67 -16.77
C PHE A 442 -20.22 11.97 -16.14
N HIS A 443 -20.87 11.00 -15.49
CA HIS A 443 -22.17 11.24 -14.82
C HIS A 443 -22.09 12.36 -13.76
N ARG A 444 -20.94 12.51 -13.09
CA ARG A 444 -20.73 13.52 -12.03
C ARG A 444 -20.31 14.89 -12.59
N LEU A 445 -19.74 14.98 -13.80
CA LEU A 445 -19.28 16.23 -14.43
C LEU A 445 -20.21 16.78 -15.52
N LEU A 446 -21.05 15.97 -16.15
CA LEU A 446 -21.96 16.40 -17.23
C LEU A 446 -23.27 17.02 -16.70
N PRO A 447 -23.93 17.91 -17.48
CA PRO A 447 -25.27 18.42 -17.19
C PRO A 447 -26.31 17.30 -17.29
N SER A 448 -27.35 17.35 -16.47
CA SER A 448 -28.46 16.36 -16.46
C SER A 448 -29.26 16.27 -17.77
N SER A 449 -28.99 17.15 -18.74
CA SER A 449 -29.54 17.13 -20.09
C SER A 449 -28.66 16.45 -21.14
N PHE A 450 -27.58 15.75 -20.74
CA PHE A 450 -26.77 14.95 -21.65
C PHE A 450 -27.56 13.76 -22.23
N LYS A 451 -27.20 13.26 -23.42
CA LYS A 451 -27.90 12.11 -24.03
C LYS A 451 -27.66 10.86 -23.17
N ASP A 452 -28.73 10.18 -22.79
CA ASP A 452 -28.68 8.88 -22.11
C ASP A 452 -27.87 7.85 -22.93
N PRO A 453 -26.75 7.30 -22.40
CA PRO A 453 -25.88 6.37 -23.12
C PRO A 453 -26.61 5.16 -23.71
N ARG A 454 -27.67 4.68 -23.03
CA ARG A 454 -28.53 3.58 -23.49
C ARG A 454 -29.25 3.83 -24.82
N LYS A 455 -29.24 5.08 -25.29
CA LYS A 455 -29.83 5.53 -26.57
C LYS A 455 -28.78 5.77 -27.67
N ALA A 456 -27.50 5.64 -27.37
CA ALA A 456 -26.42 5.61 -28.35
C ALA A 456 -25.97 4.16 -28.57
N ASP A 457 -25.82 3.41 -27.48
CA ASP A 457 -25.49 1.99 -27.46
C ASP A 457 -26.20 1.32 -26.28
N LYS A 458 -27.04 0.33 -26.57
CA LYS A 458 -27.80 -0.42 -25.57
C LYS A 458 -27.00 -1.59 -25.02
N GLU A 459 -26.28 -2.30 -25.88
CA GLU A 459 -25.64 -3.58 -25.60
C GLU A 459 -24.36 -3.37 -24.78
N GLY A 460 -23.48 -2.49 -25.25
CA GLY A 460 -22.32 -2.03 -24.48
C GLY A 460 -22.70 -1.30 -23.20
N HIS A 461 -23.93 -0.75 -23.08
CA HIS A 461 -24.39 -0.22 -21.80
C HIS A 461 -24.74 -1.33 -20.81
N SER A 462 -25.44 -2.39 -21.23
CA SER A 462 -25.73 -3.55 -20.37
C SER A 462 -24.48 -4.30 -19.91
N GLU A 463 -23.43 -4.32 -20.73
CA GLU A 463 -22.13 -4.91 -20.38
C GLU A 463 -21.29 -4.02 -19.44
N GLY A 464 -21.67 -2.76 -19.25
CA GLY A 464 -20.88 -1.78 -18.49
C GLY A 464 -19.78 -1.09 -19.29
N SER A 465 -19.56 -1.47 -20.55
CA SER A 465 -18.58 -0.94 -21.50
C SER A 465 -18.69 0.57 -21.76
N LEU A 466 -17.60 1.18 -22.20
CA LEU A 466 -17.56 2.49 -22.86
C LEU A 466 -17.32 2.22 -24.35
N THR A 467 -18.09 2.83 -25.23
CA THR A 467 -17.98 2.61 -26.69
C THR A 467 -17.97 3.93 -27.45
N LYS A 468 -17.44 3.94 -28.68
CA LYS A 468 -17.38 5.14 -29.53
C LYS A 468 -18.74 5.86 -29.65
N PRO A 469 -19.89 5.21 -29.90
CA PRO A 469 -21.18 5.89 -29.97
C PRO A 469 -21.57 6.62 -28.68
N MET A 470 -21.32 6.04 -27.50
CA MET A 470 -21.55 6.74 -26.23
C MET A 470 -20.61 7.95 -26.09
N LEU A 471 -19.33 7.77 -26.44
CA LEU A 471 -18.33 8.83 -26.34
C LEU A 471 -18.71 10.02 -27.24
N GLU A 472 -19.05 9.75 -28.50
CA GLU A 472 -19.43 10.71 -29.53
C GLU A 472 -20.73 11.46 -29.20
N GLU A 473 -21.81 10.72 -28.95
CA GLU A 473 -23.17 11.27 -28.88
C GLU A 473 -23.58 11.74 -27.48
N CYS A 474 -23.00 11.16 -26.42
CA CYS A 474 -23.42 11.39 -25.04
C CYS A 474 -22.40 12.16 -24.20
N TYR A 475 -21.10 12.05 -24.50
CA TYR A 475 -20.04 12.52 -23.59
C TYR A 475 -19.21 13.70 -24.14
N VAL A 476 -18.54 13.57 -25.30
CA VAL A 476 -17.55 14.59 -25.73
C VAL A 476 -18.17 15.94 -26.08
N CYS A 477 -19.38 15.94 -26.65
CA CYS A 477 -19.98 17.12 -27.26
C CYS A 477 -20.66 18.10 -26.27
N HIS A 478 -20.46 17.90 -24.96
CA HIS A 478 -21.07 18.68 -23.88
C HIS A 478 -20.02 19.45 -23.05
N PRO A 479 -20.41 20.59 -22.44
CA PRO A 479 -19.66 21.25 -21.38
C PRO A 479 -19.96 20.61 -20.01
N ALA A 480 -19.22 20.99 -18.96
CA ALA A 480 -19.50 20.51 -17.60
C ALA A 480 -20.83 21.07 -17.05
N ASN A 481 -21.38 20.48 -15.99
CA ASN A 481 -22.63 20.91 -15.36
C ASN A 481 -22.55 22.32 -14.76
N THR A 482 -21.49 22.66 -14.04
CA THR A 482 -21.30 24.01 -13.49
C THR A 482 -20.81 25.02 -14.54
N VAL A 483 -20.75 26.29 -14.16
CA VAL A 483 -20.06 27.37 -14.92
C VAL A 483 -18.61 27.58 -14.45
N GLY A 484 -18.06 26.64 -13.67
CA GLY A 484 -16.68 26.72 -13.19
C GLY A 484 -15.68 26.38 -14.28
N LEU A 485 -14.62 27.20 -14.41
CA LEU A 485 -13.45 26.89 -15.23
C LEU A 485 -12.83 25.54 -14.85
N GLU A 486 -12.68 25.27 -13.55
CA GLU A 486 -12.12 24.01 -13.04
C GLU A 486 -12.93 22.78 -13.45
N ASP A 487 -14.26 22.77 -13.33
CA ASP A 487 -15.08 21.61 -13.73
C ASP A 487 -15.04 21.36 -15.25
N ASN A 488 -14.90 22.41 -16.07
CA ASN A 488 -14.76 22.27 -17.53
C ASN A 488 -13.34 21.77 -17.90
N ALA A 489 -12.30 22.18 -17.18
CA ALA A 489 -10.96 21.60 -17.28
C ALA A 489 -10.94 20.12 -16.87
N LYS A 490 -11.59 19.76 -15.75
CA LYS A 490 -11.76 18.38 -15.30
C LYS A 490 -12.49 17.52 -16.34
N LEU A 491 -13.60 18.02 -16.91
CA LEU A 491 -14.31 17.31 -17.97
C LEU A 491 -13.44 17.13 -19.22
N SER A 492 -12.64 18.13 -19.61
CA SER A 492 -11.71 17.99 -20.73
C SER A 492 -10.72 16.85 -20.51
N LEU A 493 -10.13 16.75 -19.31
CA LEU A 493 -9.22 15.65 -18.96
C LEU A 493 -9.91 14.28 -18.96
N VAL A 494 -11.19 14.19 -18.58
CA VAL A 494 -11.97 12.94 -18.66
C VAL A 494 -12.29 12.58 -20.12
N VAL A 495 -12.61 13.56 -20.98
CA VAL A 495 -12.77 13.34 -22.43
C VAL A 495 -11.46 12.85 -23.06
N GLU A 496 -10.33 13.50 -22.73
CA GLU A 496 -9.00 13.11 -23.20
C GLU A 496 -8.65 11.67 -22.79
N SER A 497 -8.84 11.33 -21.52
CA SER A 497 -8.59 9.99 -20.99
C SER A 497 -9.54 8.94 -21.59
N ALA A 498 -10.80 9.29 -21.87
CA ALA A 498 -11.75 8.40 -22.54
C ALA A 498 -11.37 8.11 -23.99
N ILE A 499 -10.86 9.10 -24.75
CA ILE A 499 -10.36 8.91 -26.12
C ILE A 499 -9.13 7.99 -26.10
N GLN A 500 -8.18 8.24 -25.19
CA GLN A 500 -7.00 7.38 -25.00
C GLN A 500 -7.39 5.95 -24.58
N LEU A 501 -8.44 5.79 -23.76
CA LEU A 501 -8.89 4.48 -23.29
C LEU A 501 -9.46 3.64 -24.43
N LEU A 502 -10.31 4.24 -25.28
CA LEU A 502 -10.81 3.53 -26.46
C LEU A 502 -9.71 3.28 -27.50
N TRP A 503 -8.73 4.18 -27.64
CA TRP A 503 -7.58 3.94 -28.55
C TRP A 503 -6.83 2.69 -28.10
N ASN A 504 -6.46 2.56 -26.83
CA ASN A 504 -5.60 1.48 -26.33
C ASN A 504 -6.22 0.07 -26.45
N PHE A 505 -7.51 -0.04 -26.80
CA PHE A 505 -8.22 -1.29 -27.03
C PHE A 505 -8.81 -1.39 -28.46
N ASP A 506 -8.35 -0.53 -29.38
CA ASP A 506 -8.82 -0.44 -30.78
C ASP A 506 -10.36 -0.23 -30.91
N MET A 507 -10.98 0.38 -29.90
CA MET A 507 -12.43 0.64 -29.79
C MET A 507 -12.86 2.03 -30.28
N VAL A 508 -11.98 2.78 -30.96
CA VAL A 508 -12.30 4.06 -31.60
C VAL A 508 -11.55 4.24 -32.92
N GLU A 509 -12.30 4.59 -33.95
CA GLU A 509 -11.83 4.89 -35.32
C GLU A 509 -12.11 6.37 -35.65
N TYR A 510 -11.40 6.93 -36.63
CA TYR A 510 -11.74 8.27 -37.15
C TYR A 510 -13.07 8.26 -37.92
N THR A 511 -13.96 9.19 -37.59
CA THR A 511 -15.01 9.68 -38.50
C THR A 511 -15.11 11.20 -38.41
N ASP A 512 -15.53 11.85 -39.49
CA ASP A 512 -15.78 13.30 -39.49
C ASP A 512 -16.89 13.70 -38.50
N SER A 513 -17.84 12.79 -38.23
CA SER A 513 -18.86 12.95 -37.19
C SER A 513 -18.24 13.03 -35.79
N PHE A 514 -17.28 12.15 -35.48
CA PHE A 514 -16.55 12.13 -34.21
C PHE A 514 -15.73 13.41 -34.03
N LYS A 515 -15.02 13.84 -35.08
CA LYS A 515 -14.29 15.12 -35.09
C LYS A 515 -15.22 16.32 -34.85
N ALA A 516 -16.37 16.35 -35.50
CA ALA A 516 -17.37 17.41 -35.31
C ALA A 516 -17.98 17.40 -33.90
N ALA A 517 -18.23 16.22 -33.32
CA ALA A 517 -18.70 16.07 -31.94
C ALA A 517 -17.66 16.55 -30.92
N VAL A 518 -16.39 16.22 -31.12
CA VAL A 518 -15.26 16.64 -30.29
C VAL A 518 -15.08 18.17 -30.33
N GLU A 519 -15.01 18.77 -31.53
CA GLU A 519 -14.86 20.22 -31.68
C GLU A 519 -16.06 20.97 -31.09
N LYS A 520 -17.30 20.54 -31.36
CA LYS A 520 -18.52 21.05 -30.72
C LYS A 520 -18.43 21.03 -29.18
N GLY A 521 -17.79 20.00 -28.62
CA GLY A 521 -17.54 19.88 -27.19
C GLY A 521 -16.52 20.88 -26.66
N ILE A 522 -15.40 21.05 -27.37
CA ILE A 522 -14.36 22.06 -27.07
C ILE A 522 -15.00 23.46 -27.07
N ASP A 523 -15.71 23.78 -28.15
CA ASP A 523 -16.49 25.00 -28.35
C ASP A 523 -17.44 25.25 -27.17
N ALA A 524 -18.18 24.22 -26.74
CA ALA A 524 -19.14 24.34 -25.64
C ALA A 524 -18.46 24.56 -24.29
N ARG A 525 -17.34 23.89 -24.01
CA ARG A 525 -16.54 24.07 -22.78
C ARG A 525 -15.97 25.49 -22.72
N GLU A 526 -15.36 25.97 -23.79
CA GLU A 526 -14.83 27.34 -23.86
C GLU A 526 -15.95 28.39 -23.73
N LYS A 527 -17.03 28.28 -24.52
CA LYS A 527 -18.16 29.23 -24.50
C LYS A 527 -18.91 29.22 -23.17
N LYS A 528 -18.80 28.15 -22.35
CA LYS A 528 -19.33 28.13 -20.98
C LYS A 528 -18.35 28.75 -19.98
N ALA A 529 -17.05 28.50 -20.13
CA ALA A 529 -15.99 29.11 -19.31
C ALA A 529 -15.88 30.63 -19.49
N GLN A 530 -16.09 31.15 -20.71
CA GLN A 530 -16.07 32.59 -21.00
C GLN A 530 -17.27 33.38 -20.43
N ARG A 531 -18.31 32.73 -19.89
CA ARG A 531 -19.49 33.40 -19.30
C ARG A 531 -19.10 34.11 -18.00
N LYS A 532 -18.72 35.39 -18.12
CA LYS A 532 -18.36 36.27 -17.00
C LYS A 532 -19.28 36.06 -15.78
N ARG A 533 -18.68 35.70 -14.63
CA ARG A 533 -19.30 35.90 -13.31
C ARG A 533 -19.78 37.36 -13.23
N THR A 534 -20.99 37.59 -12.76
CA THR A 534 -21.63 38.92 -12.71
C THR A 534 -20.98 39.82 -11.66
N GLY A 535 -19.90 40.51 -12.04
CA GLY A 535 -19.23 41.53 -11.24
C GLY A 535 -17.82 41.88 -11.74
N PRO A 536 -17.24 43.00 -11.29
CA PRO A 536 -15.91 43.47 -11.71
C PRO A 536 -14.78 42.72 -10.96
N ARG A 537 -14.84 41.38 -10.91
CA ARG A 537 -13.84 40.56 -10.23
C ARG A 537 -12.79 40.10 -11.24
N LYS A 538 -11.54 40.53 -11.04
CA LYS A 538 -10.37 40.13 -11.84
C LYS A 538 -10.23 38.59 -11.79
N ALA A 539 -9.82 37.97 -12.90
CA ALA A 539 -9.61 36.52 -12.95
C ALA A 539 -8.61 36.09 -11.87
N ASP A 540 -8.94 35.04 -11.12
CA ASP A 540 -8.09 34.50 -10.07
C ASP A 540 -6.94 33.68 -10.68
N ALA A 541 -5.86 33.46 -9.91
CA ALA A 541 -4.76 32.59 -10.33
C ALA A 541 -5.25 31.15 -10.62
N GLY A 542 -6.21 30.66 -9.83
CA GLY A 542 -6.87 29.37 -10.05
C GLY A 542 -7.74 29.34 -11.32
N ASP A 543 -8.46 30.42 -11.64
CA ASP A 543 -9.24 30.53 -12.88
C ASP A 543 -8.27 30.51 -14.10
N SER A 544 -7.13 31.22 -14.02
CA SER A 544 -6.10 31.21 -15.08
C SER A 544 -5.41 29.86 -15.23
N HIS A 545 -5.16 29.15 -14.12
CA HIS A 545 -4.55 27.81 -14.15
C HIS A 545 -5.49 26.77 -14.78
N ALA A 546 -6.76 26.78 -14.37
CA ALA A 546 -7.78 25.91 -14.96
C ALA A 546 -7.96 26.15 -16.47
N HIS A 547 -7.91 27.41 -16.91
CA HIS A 547 -7.91 27.76 -18.33
C HIS A 547 -6.71 27.16 -19.08
N ASN A 548 -5.49 27.27 -18.52
CA ASN A 548 -4.28 26.71 -19.13
C ASN A 548 -4.34 25.18 -19.24
N VAL A 549 -4.82 24.49 -18.20
CA VAL A 549 -5.00 23.02 -18.20
C VAL A 549 -6.06 22.59 -19.22
N MET A 550 -7.19 23.32 -19.31
CA MET A 550 -8.24 23.06 -20.28
C MET A 550 -7.72 23.22 -21.73
N ASN A 551 -6.98 24.29 -22.01
CA ASN A 551 -6.43 24.52 -23.35
C ASN A 551 -5.35 23.48 -23.71
N ALA A 552 -4.47 23.12 -22.78
CA ALA A 552 -3.49 22.06 -23.00
C ALA A 552 -4.15 20.68 -23.24
N SER A 553 -5.29 20.41 -22.59
CA SER A 553 -6.09 19.21 -22.84
C SER A 553 -6.77 19.25 -24.21
N THR A 554 -7.37 20.38 -24.59
CA THR A 554 -7.95 20.62 -25.92
C THR A 554 -6.97 20.31 -27.06
N GLU A 555 -5.73 20.81 -26.99
CA GLU A 555 -4.74 20.57 -28.05
C GLU A 555 -4.27 19.10 -28.10
N ARG A 556 -4.22 18.40 -26.96
CA ARG A 556 -3.97 16.95 -26.94
C ARG A 556 -5.15 16.15 -27.50
N ILE A 557 -6.40 16.54 -27.20
CA ILE A 557 -7.60 15.96 -27.80
C ILE A 557 -7.59 16.12 -29.33
N ARG A 558 -7.26 17.32 -29.84
CA ARG A 558 -7.10 17.57 -31.28
C ARG A 558 -6.02 16.69 -31.89
N THR A 559 -4.87 16.60 -31.24
CA THR A 559 -3.76 15.73 -31.65
C THR A 559 -4.20 14.27 -31.74
N LEU A 560 -4.93 13.76 -30.75
CA LEU A 560 -5.49 12.39 -30.77
C LEU A 560 -6.45 12.16 -31.95
N VAL A 561 -7.32 13.12 -32.27
CA VAL A 561 -8.27 12.98 -33.39
C VAL A 561 -7.57 13.04 -34.76
N GLU A 562 -6.57 13.89 -34.96
CA GLU A 562 -5.79 13.87 -36.20
C GLU A 562 -4.87 12.63 -36.29
N MET A 563 -4.38 12.09 -35.16
CA MET A 563 -3.68 10.81 -35.15
C MET A 563 -4.60 9.64 -35.52
N LEU A 564 -5.86 9.60 -35.05
CA LEU A 564 -6.84 8.60 -35.49
C LEU A 564 -7.04 8.64 -37.01
N LYS A 565 -7.02 9.85 -37.59
CA LYS A 565 -7.16 10.06 -39.03
C LYS A 565 -5.97 9.49 -39.80
N ILE A 566 -4.75 9.73 -39.30
CA ILE A 566 -3.51 9.22 -39.89
C ILE A 566 -3.46 7.69 -39.80
N SER A 567 -3.85 7.09 -38.67
CA SER A 567 -3.91 5.63 -38.48
C SER A 567 -5.00 4.94 -39.33
N ALA A 568 -5.95 5.69 -39.88
CA ALA A 568 -7.02 5.20 -40.74
C ALA A 568 -6.79 5.50 -42.24
N SER A 569 -5.59 5.95 -42.61
CA SER A 569 -5.19 6.34 -43.99
C SER A 569 -4.10 5.44 -44.56
#